data_AF-A0A2E7TDH6-F1
#
_entry.id   AF-A0A2E7TDH6-F1
#
_cell.length_a   1.000
_cell.length_b   1.000
_cell.length_c   1.000
_cell.angle_alpha   90.00
_cell.angle_beta   90.00
_cell.angle_gamma   90.00
#
_symmetry.space_group_name_H-M   'P 1'
#
loop_
_entity.id
_entity.type
_entity.pdbx_description
1 polymer ?
#
loop_
_entity_poly.entity_id
_entity_poly.type
_entity_poly.pdbx_seq_one_letter_code
_entity_poly.pdbx_strand_id
1 'polypeptide(L)'
;MCAEKLKVAILYYTHEVFESHTMKLTEKEKDYIKNLCNTYTDERISIELTRIRYELGIKDSVSVDQVRKGRYSMGIAKAHGRSVCKTVNKKESENE
;
A
#
# COMPACT_ATOMS: atom_id res chain seq x y z
N MET A 1 -9.45 42.23 -1.00
CA MET A 1 -10.05 41.18 -1.87
C MET A 1 -9.09 40.03 -2.25
N CYS A 2 -7.83 39.97 -1.80
CA CYS A 2 -6.91 38.88 -2.17
C CYS A 2 -6.78 37.73 -1.14
N ALA A 3 -7.09 37.96 0.14
CA ALA A 3 -6.87 36.95 1.19
C ALA A 3 -7.91 35.81 1.20
N GLU A 4 -9.17 36.10 0.88
CA GLU A 4 -10.24 35.08 0.86
C GLU A 4 -10.09 34.08 -0.28
N LYS A 5 -9.67 34.52 -1.47
CA LYS A 5 -9.42 33.63 -2.60
C LYS A 5 -8.27 32.66 -2.32
N LEU A 6 -7.25 33.11 -1.60
CA LEU A 6 -6.11 32.27 -1.21
C LEU A 6 -6.52 31.23 -0.16
N LYS A 7 -7.34 31.59 0.84
CA LYS A 7 -7.86 30.66 1.84
C LYS A 7 -8.75 29.58 1.22
N VAL A 8 -9.61 29.95 0.27
CA VAL A 8 -10.46 29.01 -0.46
C VAL A 8 -9.61 28.07 -1.31
N ALA A 9 -8.57 28.56 -1.99
CA ALA A 9 -7.66 27.71 -2.77
C ALA A 9 -6.87 26.74 -1.88
N ILE A 10 -6.37 27.18 -0.71
CA ILE A 10 -5.67 26.31 0.25
C ILE A 10 -6.61 25.24 0.81
N LEU A 11 -7.84 25.62 1.21
CA LEU A 11 -8.84 24.66 1.69
C LEU A 11 -9.19 23.62 0.62
N TYR A 12 -9.36 24.06 -0.64
CA TYR A 12 -9.62 23.16 -1.76
C TYR A 12 -8.46 22.18 -2.00
N TYR A 13 -7.21 22.67 -1.98
CA TYR A 13 -6.01 21.84 -2.11
C TYR A 13 -5.86 20.83 -0.97
N THR A 14 -6.28 21.18 0.25
CA THR A 14 -6.22 20.27 1.40
C THR A 14 -7.33 19.23 1.42
N HIS A 15 -8.49 19.52 0.83
CA HIS A 15 -9.64 18.61 0.84
C HIS A 15 -9.54 17.50 -0.22
N GLU A 16 -8.89 17.75 -1.36
CA GLU A 16 -8.63 16.75 -2.41
C GLU A 16 -7.66 15.64 -1.96
N VAL A 17 -6.94 15.83 -0.84
CA VAL A 17 -6.04 14.82 -0.24
C VAL A 17 -6.76 13.96 0.82
N PHE A 18 -7.98 14.35 1.23
CA PHE A 18 -8.71 13.73 2.34
C PHE A 18 -9.79 12.72 1.89
N GLU A 19 -10.00 12.54 0.59
CA GLU A 19 -11.04 11.63 0.11
C GLU A 19 -10.58 10.18 0.06
N SER A 20 -11.11 9.42 1.02
CA SER A 20 -11.15 7.97 1.15
C SER A 20 -9.94 7.33 1.84
N HIS A 21 -9.93 7.49 3.18
CA HIS A 21 -9.61 6.42 4.14
C HIS A 21 -10.32 5.12 3.76
N THR A 22 -9.83 4.45 2.73
CA THR A 22 -10.10 3.04 2.55
C THR A 22 -8.90 2.32 3.09
N MET A 23 -9.15 1.30 3.90
CA MET A 23 -8.19 0.30 4.38
C MET A 23 -7.42 -0.43 3.25
N LYS A 24 -7.49 0.06 2.01
CA LYS A 24 -6.94 -0.52 0.80
C LYS A 24 -5.55 0.06 0.57
N LEU A 25 -4.66 -0.81 0.11
CA LEU A 25 -3.32 -0.43 -0.33
C LEU A 25 -3.43 0.24 -1.70
N THR A 26 -2.72 1.35 -1.87
CA THR A 26 -2.53 2.00 -3.16
C THR A 26 -1.67 1.12 -4.08
N GLU A 27 -1.72 1.35 -5.39
CA GLU A 27 -0.91 0.57 -6.35
C GLU A 27 0.59 0.68 -6.06
N LYS A 28 1.07 1.87 -5.68
CA LYS A 28 2.48 2.07 -5.29
C LYS A 28 2.89 1.21 -4.09
N GLU A 29 2.01 1.07 -3.11
CA GLU A 29 2.25 0.22 -1.93
C GLU A 29 2.23 -1.26 -2.28
N LYS A 30 1.35 -1.67 -3.21
CA LYS A 30 1.33 -3.05 -3.72
C LYS A 30 2.63 -3.38 -4.48
N ASP A 31 3.13 -2.48 -5.31
CA ASP A 31 4.42 -2.63 -5.99
C ASP A 31 5.57 -2.75 -4.99
N TYR A 32 5.55 -1.94 -3.94
CA TYR A 32 6.51 -2.04 -2.84
C TYR A 32 6.47 -3.42 -2.17
N ILE A 33 5.27 -3.93 -1.87
CA ILE A 33 5.09 -5.28 -1.32
C ILE A 33 5.63 -6.34 -2.28
N LYS A 34 5.31 -6.25 -3.58
CA LYS A 34 5.74 -7.22 -4.60
C LYS A 34 7.27 -7.30 -4.72
N ASN A 35 7.95 -6.16 -4.64
CA ASN A 35 9.40 -6.11 -4.76
C ASN A 35 10.11 -6.65 -3.51
N LEU A 36 9.55 -6.42 -2.32
CA LEU A 36 10.20 -6.74 -1.05
C LEU A 36 9.69 -8.01 -0.38
N CYS A 37 8.58 -8.60 -0.83
CA CYS A 37 7.99 -9.77 -0.19
C CYS A 37 8.94 -10.97 -0.14
N ASN A 38 9.89 -11.07 -1.08
CA ASN A 38 10.88 -12.15 -1.14
C ASN A 38 12.00 -11.98 -0.11
N THR A 39 12.32 -10.73 0.24
CA THR A 39 13.46 -10.39 1.10
C THR A 39 13.02 -10.14 2.54
N TYR A 40 11.86 -9.52 2.73
CA TYR A 40 11.36 -9.10 4.03
C TYR A 40 10.08 -9.84 4.45
N THR A 41 9.89 -9.92 5.76
CA THR A 41 8.65 -10.44 6.36
C THR A 41 7.51 -9.44 6.17
N ASP A 42 6.27 -9.95 6.17
CA ASP A 42 5.08 -9.11 6.02
C ASP A 42 5.01 -8.06 7.16
N GLU A 43 5.52 -8.40 8.35
CA GLU A 43 5.68 -7.49 9.48
C GLU A 43 6.66 -6.34 9.19
N ARG A 44 7.88 -6.66 8.71
CA ARG A 44 8.86 -5.63 8.36
C ARG A 44 8.32 -4.69 7.28
N ILE A 45 7.67 -5.25 6.25
CA ILE A 45 7.05 -4.46 5.17
C ILE A 45 5.97 -3.54 5.72
N SER A 46 5.16 -4.00 6.69
CA SER A 46 4.12 -3.17 7.30
C SER A 46 4.69 -1.96 8.07
N ILE A 47 5.82 -2.15 8.75
CA ILE A 47 6.53 -1.08 9.47
C ILE A 47 7.10 -0.05 8.49
N GLU A 48 7.79 -0.50 7.44
CA GLU A 48 8.36 0.40 6.43
C GLU A 48 7.27 1.17 5.67
N LEU A 49 6.17 0.52 5.30
CA LEU A 49 5.03 1.19 4.66
C LEU A 49 4.38 2.22 5.59
N THR A 50 4.24 1.90 6.87
CA THR A 50 3.74 2.85 7.87
C THR A 50 4.66 4.07 7.95
N ARG A 51 5.98 3.87 7.97
CA ARG A 51 6.95 4.97 7.96
C ARG A 51 6.82 5.83 6.71
N ILE A 52 6.75 5.22 5.53
CA ILE A 52 6.57 5.93 4.25
C ILE A 52 5.27 6.75 4.26
N ARG A 53 4.17 6.19 4.77
CA ARG A 53 2.91 6.92 4.93
C ARG A 53 3.06 8.16 5.79
N TYR A 54 3.71 8.04 6.95
CA TYR A 54 3.97 9.18 7.81
C TYR A 54 4.83 10.25 7.14
N GLU A 55 5.86 9.86 6.37
CA GLU A 55 6.69 10.79 5.59
C GLU A 55 5.89 11.51 4.50
N LEU A 56 4.85 10.87 3.95
CA LEU A 56 3.90 11.45 2.99
C LEU A 56 2.75 12.23 3.65
N GLY A 57 2.74 12.38 4.98
CA GLY A 57 1.69 13.08 5.72
C GLY A 57 0.42 12.27 5.98
N ILE A 58 0.41 10.98 5.62
CA ILE A 58 -0.68 10.04 5.87
C ILE A 58 -0.50 9.48 7.29
N LYS A 59 -1.44 9.80 8.20
CA LYS A 59 -1.37 9.37 9.61
C LYS A 59 -1.79 7.92 9.85
N ASP A 60 -2.29 7.24 8.82
CA ASP A 60 -2.75 5.87 8.94
C ASP A 60 -1.59 4.87 8.90
N SER A 61 -1.60 3.95 9.86
CA SER A 61 -0.69 2.82 9.84
C SER A 61 -1.13 1.74 8.84
N VAL A 62 -0.15 0.98 8.34
CA VAL A 62 -0.38 -0.24 7.57
C VAL A 62 -0.24 -1.42 8.52
N SER A 63 -1.31 -2.20 8.65
CA SER A 63 -1.30 -3.45 9.39
C SER A 63 -0.67 -4.59 8.59
N VAL A 64 -0.11 -5.58 9.30
CA VAL A 64 0.40 -6.82 8.71
C VAL A 64 -0.68 -7.53 7.89
N ASP A 65 -1.92 -7.50 8.35
CA ASP A 65 -3.04 -8.15 7.65
C ASP A 65 -3.35 -7.46 6.30
N GLN A 66 -3.20 -6.14 6.21
CA GLN A 66 -3.31 -5.43 4.94
C GLN A 66 -2.22 -5.86 3.97
N VAL A 67 -0.96 -5.93 4.42
CA VAL A 67 0.15 -6.43 3.60
C VAL A 67 -0.11 -7.86 3.13
N ARG A 68 -0.58 -8.72 4.04
CA ARG A 68 -0.91 -10.11 3.75
C ARG A 68 -2.03 -10.25 2.71
N LYS A 69 -3.13 -9.50 2.88
CA LYS A 69 -4.25 -9.46 1.93
C LYS A 69 -3.82 -8.90 0.57
N GLY A 70 -3.02 -7.83 0.57
CA GLY A 70 -2.42 -7.26 -0.64
C GLY A 70 -1.59 -8.29 -1.38
N ARG A 71 -0.70 -8.99 -0.67
CA ARG A 71 0.13 -10.07 -1.21
C ARG A 71 -0.70 -11.19 -1.84
N TYR A 72 -1.75 -11.65 -1.15
CA TYR A 72 -2.65 -12.68 -1.71
C TYR A 72 -3.43 -12.19 -2.94
N SER A 73 -3.86 -10.93 -2.96
CA SER A 73 -4.53 -10.36 -4.14
C SER A 73 -3.65 -10.35 -5.39
N MET A 74 -2.33 -10.28 -5.20
CA MET A 74 -1.32 -10.37 -6.25
C MET A 74 -0.90 -11.81 -6.60
N GLY A 75 -1.52 -12.84 -6.01
CA GLY A 75 -1.17 -14.24 -6.26
C GLY A 75 0.15 -14.71 -5.61
N ILE A 76 0.70 -13.92 -4.69
CA ILE A 76 1.95 -14.27 -4.00
C ILE A 76 1.55 -14.99 -2.70
N ALA A 77 1.92 -16.26 -2.53
CA ALA A 77 1.71 -16.97 -1.27
C ALA A 77 3.03 -17.07 -0.50
N LYS A 78 2.98 -17.07 0.83
CA LYS A 78 4.13 -17.44 1.66
C LYS A 78 3.81 -18.78 2.32
N ALA A 79 4.76 -19.71 2.28
CA ALA A 79 4.60 -20.97 2.98
C ALA A 79 4.62 -20.71 4.49
N HIS A 80 3.69 -21.32 5.22
CA HIS A 80 3.64 -21.19 6.67
C HIS A 80 4.96 -21.64 7.31
N GLY A 81 5.53 -20.84 8.21
CA GLY A 81 6.77 -21.17 8.94
C GLY A 81 8.09 -21.00 8.16
N ARG A 82 8.07 -20.52 6.91
CA ARG A 82 9.29 -20.18 6.16
C ARG A 82 9.17 -18.76 5.62
N SER A 83 10.19 -17.94 5.85
CA SER A 83 10.29 -16.54 5.36
C SER A 83 10.27 -16.42 3.83
N VAL A 84 10.29 -17.54 3.11
CA VAL A 84 10.40 -17.60 1.65
C VAL A 84 9.02 -17.48 0.99
N CYS A 85 8.85 -16.43 0.18
CA CYS A 85 7.75 -16.29 -0.76
C CYS A 85 7.76 -17.41 -1.80
N LYS A 86 6.59 -18.01 -2.02
CA LYS A 86 6.31 -18.84 -3.18
C LYS A 86 5.36 -18.08 -4.08
N THR A 87 5.84 -17.63 -5.23
CA THR A 87 4.96 -17.13 -6.28
C THR A 87 4.01 -18.25 -6.65
N VAL A 88 2.70 -18.07 -6.42
CA VAL A 88 1.71 -18.99 -6.96
C VAL A 88 1.48 -18.49 -8.37
N ASN A 89 2.18 -19.06 -9.34
CA ASN A 89 1.89 -18.77 -10.74
C ASN A 89 0.45 -19.21 -10.99
N LYS A 90 -0.47 -18.24 -10.99
CA LYS A 90 -1.79 -18.43 -11.57
C LYS A 90 -1.51 -18.64 -13.04
N LYS A 91 -1.75 -19.87 -13.54
CA LYS A 91 -1.59 -20.23 -14.95
C LYS A 91 -2.04 -19.06 -15.81
N GLU A 92 -1.10 -18.51 -16.58
CA GLU A 92 -1.41 -17.62 -17.68
C GLU A 92 -2.39 -18.39 -18.55
N SER A 93 -3.65 -17.96 -18.54
CA SER A 93 -4.60 -18.37 -19.57
C SER A 93 -4.14 -17.69 -20.85
N GLU A 94 -3.32 -18.39 -21.62
CA GLU A 94 -3.17 -18.21 -23.06
C GLU A 94 -4.58 -18.17 -23.67
N ASN A 95 -5.00 -17.00 -24.13
CA ASN A 95 -6.06 -16.89 -25.11
C ASN A 95 -5.43 -16.16 -26.31
N GLU A 96 -4.96 -16.97 -27.26
CA GLU A 96 -4.87 -16.60 -28.67
C GLU A 96 -6.24 -16.83 -29.33
#